data_AF-A0A7D5RKY3-F1
#
_entry.id   AF-A0A7D5RKY3-F1
#
_cell.length_a   1.000
_cell.length_b   1.000
_cell.length_c   1.000
_cell.angle_alpha   90.00
_cell.angle_beta   90.00
_cell.angle_gamma   90.00
#
_symmetry.space_group_name_H-M   'P 1'
#
loop_
_entity.id
_entity.type
_entity.pdbx_description
1 polymer ?
#
loop_
_entity_poly.entity_id
_entity_poly.type
_entity_poly.pdbx_seq_one_letter_code
_entity_poly.pdbx_strand_id
1 'polypeptide(L)'
;MANKIKAIVTEGIRKQYLNSTLDVNVYVVLFLEVVQLPGNEKHFPHTKYSRQSVTINLIDCLVNGIATEKGRRVLKNLKFNTLQNLD
;
A
#
# COMPACT_ATOMS: atom_id res chain seq x y z
N MET A 1 0.75 -11.25 -11.31
CA MET A 1 0.77 -10.33 -10.15
C MET A 1 -0.40 -9.34 -10.18
N ALA A 2 -0.60 -8.62 -11.29
CA ALA A 2 -1.72 -7.68 -11.49
C ALA A 2 -3.11 -8.25 -11.10
N ASN A 3 -3.46 -9.46 -11.55
CA ASN A 3 -4.76 -10.07 -11.23
C ASN A 3 -4.99 -10.29 -9.73
N LYS A 4 -3.93 -10.59 -8.96
CA LYS A 4 -4.02 -10.74 -7.51
C LYS A 4 -4.28 -9.39 -6.83
N ILE A 5 -3.57 -8.35 -7.26
CA ILE A 5 -3.76 -6.98 -6.74
C ILE A 5 -5.17 -6.50 -7.06
N LYS A 6 -5.63 -6.71 -8.31
CA LYS A 6 -6.99 -6.41 -8.75
C LYS A 6 -8.03 -7.07 -7.85
N ALA A 7 -7.91 -8.37 -7.59
CA ALA A 7 -8.83 -9.09 -6.71
C ALA A 7 -8.84 -8.53 -5.28
N ILE A 8 -7.67 -8.22 -4.71
CA ILE A 8 -7.55 -7.63 -3.37
C ILE A 8 -8.24 -6.26 -3.31
N VAL A 9 -8.03 -5.41 -4.32
CA VAL A 9 -8.59 -4.06 -4.36
C VAL A 9 -10.10 -4.10 -4.53
N THR A 10 -10.60 -4.94 -5.45
CA THR A 10 -12.05 -5.17 -5.63
C THR A 10 -12.70 -5.66 -4.33
N GLU A 11 -12.06 -6.59 -3.63
CA GLU A 11 -12.56 -7.09 -2.35
C GLU A 11 -12.51 -6.01 -1.24
N GLY A 12 -11.47 -5.18 -1.23
CA GLY A 12 -11.35 -4.03 -0.35
C GLY A 12 -12.46 -3.01 -0.55
N ILE A 13 -12.86 -2.75 -1.80
CA ILE A 13 -14.03 -1.91 -2.14
C ILE A 13 -15.31 -2.57 -1.65
N ARG A 14 -15.51 -3.87 -1.95
CA ARG A 14 -16.71 -4.62 -1.53
C ARG A 14 -16.90 -4.60 0.00
N LYS A 15 -15.80 -4.65 0.76
CA LYS A 15 -15.79 -4.57 2.24
C LYS A 15 -15.81 -3.14 2.80
N GLN A 16 -15.87 -2.13 1.92
CA GLN A 16 -15.84 -0.70 2.25
C GLN A 16 -14.55 -0.25 2.97
N TYR A 17 -13.45 -0.97 2.77
CA TYR A 17 -12.13 -0.56 3.26
C TYR A 17 -11.47 0.45 2.31
N LEU A 18 -11.76 0.33 1.01
CA LEU A 18 -11.26 1.23 -0.04
C LEU A 18 -12.44 2.01 -0.64
N ASN A 19 -12.16 3.19 -1.15
CA ASN A 19 -13.18 4.06 -1.75
C ASN A 19 -13.87 3.37 -2.94
N SER A 20 -15.21 3.40 -2.97
CA SER A 20 -16.01 2.77 -4.03
C SER A 20 -15.89 3.43 -5.40
N THR A 21 -15.42 4.69 -5.46
CA THR A 21 -15.18 5.40 -6.73
C THR A 21 -13.80 5.10 -7.32
N LEU A 22 -13.00 4.23 -6.69
CA LEU A 22 -11.67 3.88 -7.15
C LEU A 22 -11.73 3.10 -8.46
N ASP A 23 -11.07 3.60 -9.51
CA ASP A 23 -10.80 2.80 -10.70
C ASP A 23 -9.73 1.75 -10.36
N VAL A 24 -10.17 0.49 -10.31
CA VAL A 24 -9.31 -0.63 -9.93
C VAL A 24 -8.18 -0.86 -10.94
N ASN A 25 -8.41 -0.65 -12.24
CA ASN A 25 -7.38 -0.87 -13.25
C ASN A 25 -6.28 0.20 -13.15
N VAL A 26 -6.69 1.47 -12.99
CA VAL A 26 -5.76 2.58 -12.78
C VAL A 26 -4.93 2.36 -11.51
N TYR A 27 -5.57 1.96 -10.41
CA TYR A 27 -4.85 1.67 -9.17
C TYR A 27 -3.84 0.54 -9.31
N VAL A 28 -4.18 -0.54 -10.02
CA VAL A 28 -3.26 -1.67 -10.22
C VAL A 28 -2.02 -1.24 -10.99
N VAL A 29 -2.18 -0.40 -12.03
CA VAL A 29 -1.03 0.15 -12.78
C VAL A 29 -0.17 1.01 -11.86
N LEU A 30 -0.78 1.96 -11.13
CA LEU A 30 -0.05 2.83 -10.20
C LEU A 30 0.70 2.03 -9.13
N PHE A 31 0.07 1.01 -8.56
CA PHE A 31 0.70 0.15 -7.56
C PHE A 31 1.95 -0.55 -8.12
N LEU A 32 1.90 -1.07 -9.35
CA LEU A 32 3.02 -1.76 -9.99
C LEU A 32 4.21 -0.83 -10.29
N GLU A 33 3.94 0.44 -10.60
CA GLU A 33 4.98 1.46 -10.75
C GLU A 33 5.59 1.80 -9.38
N VAL A 34 4.75 2.02 -8.37
CA VAL A 34 5.19 2.42 -7.03
C VAL A 34 6.08 1.36 -6.37
N VAL A 35 5.81 0.07 -6.55
CA VAL A 35 6.65 -1.00 -5.98
C VAL A 35 8.02 -1.14 -6.64
N GLN A 36 8.22 -0.53 -7.81
CA GLN A 36 9.52 -0.50 -8.49
C GLN A 36 10.38 0.71 -8.06
N LEU A 37 9.74 1.81 -7.65
CA LEU A 37 10.42 3.04 -7.22
C LEU A 37 11.52 2.84 -6.17
N PRO A 38 11.38 1.96 -5.14
CA PRO A 38 12.44 1.74 -4.16
C PRO A 38 13.78 1.27 -4.75
N GLY A 39 13.78 0.70 -5.96
CA GLY A 39 15.00 0.29 -6.65
C GLY A 39 15.67 1.41 -7.46
N ASN A 40 15.11 2.63 -7.47
CA ASN A 40 15.66 3.74 -8.24
C ASN A 40 16.72 4.50 -7.40
N GLU A 41 17.99 4.16 -7.61
CA GLU A 41 19.16 4.75 -6.92
C GLU A 41 19.27 6.28 -7.07
N LYS A 42 18.69 6.86 -8.13
CA LYS A 42 18.68 8.33 -8.31
C LYS A 42 17.81 9.01 -7.25
N HIS A 43 16.71 8.38 -6.85
CA HIS A 43 15.76 8.94 -5.89
C HIS A 43 15.94 8.35 -4.48
N PHE A 44 16.29 7.08 -4.38
CA PHE A 44 16.48 6.35 -3.12
C PHE A 44 17.84 5.65 -3.11
N PRO A 45 18.94 6.39 -2.92
CA PRO A 45 20.26 5.77 -2.82
C PRO A 45 20.30 4.76 -1.68
N HIS A 46 20.72 3.52 -1.95
CA HIS A 46 20.78 2.47 -0.92
C HIS A 46 21.77 2.78 0.20
N THR A 47 22.72 3.69 -0.01
CA THR A 47 23.63 4.18 1.04
C THR A 47 22.93 5.01 2.11
N LYS A 48 21.73 5.53 1.82
CA LYS A 48 20.93 6.39 2.70
C LYS A 48 19.61 5.77 3.13
N TYR A 49 19.03 4.92 2.29
CA TYR A 49 17.69 4.39 2.50
C TYR A 49 17.66 2.87 2.41
N SER A 50 17.02 2.23 3.38
CA SER A 50 16.66 0.82 3.27
C SER A 50 15.56 0.66 2.23
N ARG A 51 15.81 -0.18 1.21
CA ARG A 51 14.83 -0.51 0.17
C ARG A 51 13.52 -1.02 0.77
N GLN A 52 13.60 -1.83 1.82
CA GLN A 52 12.42 -2.36 2.51
C GLN A 52 11.60 -1.23 3.15
N SER A 53 12.25 -0.32 3.89
CA SER A 53 11.58 0.80 4.55
C SER A 53 10.93 1.75 3.54
N VAL A 54 11.61 2.06 2.43
CA VAL A 54 11.05 2.87 1.34
C VAL A 54 9.84 2.18 0.72
N THR A 55 9.92 0.88 0.45
CA THR A 55 8.81 0.10 -0.11
C THR A 55 7.58 0.16 0.81
N ILE A 56 7.77 -0.07 2.11
CA ILE A 56 6.69 -0.04 3.10
C ILE A 56 6.05 1.35 3.14
N ASN A 57 6.86 2.42 3.22
CA ASN A 57 6.35 3.79 3.29
C ASN A 57 5.58 4.19 2.03
N LEU A 58 6.08 3.84 0.84
CA LEU A 58 5.39 4.15 -0.42
C LEU A 58 4.04 3.43 -0.55
N ILE A 59 4.00 2.14 -0.20
CA ILE A 59 2.75 1.37 -0.20
C ILE A 59 1.77 1.95 0.83
N ASP A 60 2.27 2.33 2.01
CA ASP A 60 1.44 2.89 3.07
C ASP A 60 0.83 4.23 2.68
N CYS A 61 1.60 5.13 2.07
CA CYS A 61 1.10 6.38 1.52
C CYS A 61 0.02 6.13 0.46
N LEU A 62 0.28 5.20 -0.47
CA LEU A 62 -0.66 4.86 -1.55
C LEU A 62 -1.99 4.32 -0.99
N VAL A 63 -1.93 3.38 -0.05
CA VAL A 63 -3.13 2.77 0.54
C VAL A 63 -3.90 3.79 1.37
N ASN A 64 -3.24 4.63 2.17
CA ASN A 64 -3.90 5.66 2.97
C ASN A 64 -4.66 6.67 2.10
N GLY A 65 -4.16 6.99 0.91
CA GLY A 65 -4.81 7.91 -0.03
C GLY A 65 -6.14 7.40 -0.60
N ILE A 66 -6.32 6.07 -0.68
CA ILE A 66 -7.53 5.45 -1.24
C ILE A 66 -8.43 4.79 -0.20
N ALA A 67 -7.95 4.63 1.03
CA ALA A 67 -8.69 4.01 2.11
C ALA A 67 -9.84 4.88 2.59
N THR A 68 -10.96 4.25 2.93
CA THR A 68 -12.04 4.91 3.67
C THR A 68 -11.62 5.13 5.13
N GLU A 69 -12.42 5.88 5.88
CA GLU A 69 -12.21 6.02 7.33
C GLU A 69 -12.22 4.65 8.04
N LYS A 70 -13.13 3.76 7.66
CA LYS A 70 -13.17 2.37 8.14
C LYS A 70 -11.88 1.62 7.81
N GLY A 71 -11.40 1.74 6.57
CA GLY A 71 -10.15 1.11 6.12
C GLY A 71 -8.93 1.60 6.90
N ARG A 72 -8.81 2.92 7.13
CA ARG A 72 -7.71 3.49 7.91
C ARG A 72 -7.69 2.99 9.35
N ARG A 73 -8.84 2.84 9.99
CA ARG A 73 -8.94 2.27 11.35
C ARG A 73 -8.46 0.83 11.39
N VAL A 74 -8.88 0.00 10.42
CA VAL A 74 -8.40 -1.40 10.31
C VAL A 74 -6.89 -1.43 10.11
N LEU A 75 -6.35 -0.62 9.20
CA LEU A 75 -4.92 -0.54 8.94
C LEU A 75 -4.12 -0.14 10.19
N LYS A 76 -4.59 0.88 10.92
CA LYS A 76 -3.97 1.33 12.18
C LYS A 76 -3.93 0.21 13.21
N ASN A 77 -5.03 -0.52 13.38
CA ASN A 77 -5.11 -1.63 14.33
C ASN A 77 -4.19 -2.79 13.94
N LEU A 78 -4.10 -3.12 12.65
CA LEU A 78 -3.19 -4.15 12.15
C LEU A 78 -1.73 -3.79 12.40
N LYS A 79 -1.34 -2.52 12.17
CA LYS A 79 0.02 -2.06 12.45
C LYS A 79 0.33 -2.10 13.94
N PHE A 80 -0.59 -1.65 14.78
CA PHE A 80 -0.42 -1.67 16.23
C PHE A 80 -0.21 -3.09 16.73
N ASN A 81 -1.03 -4.04 16.29
CA ASN A 81 -0.90 -5.45 16.65
C ASN A 81 0.39 -6.08 16.10
N THR A 82 0.85 -5.69 14.91
CA THR A 82 2.11 -6.21 14.34
C THR A 82 3.33 -5.72 15.12
N LEU A 83 3.30 -4.47 15.60
CA LEU A 83 4.34 -3.90 16.45
C LEU A 83 4.36 -4.53 17.85
N GLN A 84 3.18 -4.81 18.44
CA GLN A 84 3.08 -5.50 19.74
C GLN A 84 3.54 -6.96 19.70
N ASN A 85 3.60 -7.61 18.54
CA ASN A 85 4.11 -8.97 18.39
C ASN A 85 5.62 -9.01 18.07
N LEU A 86 6.28 -7.86 18.03
CA LEU A 86 7.73 -7.71 17.86
C LEU A 86 8.44 -7.33 19.17
N ASP A 87 7.68 -7.06 20.23
CA ASP A 87 8.13 -6.93 21.63
C ASP A 87 7.95 -8.26 22.37
#